data_AF-A0A2V4B0J7-F1
#
_entry.id   AF-A0A2V4B0J7-F1
#
_cell.length_a   1.000
_cell.length_b   1.000
_cell.length_c   1.000
_cell.angle_alpha   90.00
_cell.angle_beta   90.00
_cell.angle_gamma   90.00
#
_symmetry.space_group_name_H-M   'P 1'
#
loop_
_entity.id
_entity.type
_entity.pdbx_description
1 polymer ?
#
loop_
_entity_poly.entity_id
_entity_poly.type
_entity_poly.pdbx_seq_one_letter_code
_entity_poly.pdbx_strand_id
1 'polypeptide(L)'
;MRTVGVDLATEPPSTAVAVLEWDSSGARIVATEFPADDDAVLRHAARAGKTGIDCPLGWPDTFVDFLRAQRENVARLASEPPGAAWRRSLAYRHTDERVRALTGLVPLSVATDRIGLTAMRAVRLLSLLAERGHTVDRAGSGTVVEVYPAAGLHHWHLPHRRYKGGKHLAALASLVTALQEAAPWLDLSEHEHLCRRHDHVLDAVIAALIARAAALGLTLTPTETERSRARTEGWIAIPACTLDQLVS
;
A
#
# COMPACT_ATOMS: atom_id res chain seq x y z
N MET A 1 0.86 -19.70 6.52
CA MET A 1 1.13 -18.28 6.93
C MET A 1 -0.14 -17.47 6.70
N ARG A 2 -0.36 -16.36 7.44
CA ARG A 2 -1.46 -15.43 7.14
C ARG A 2 -0.92 -14.08 6.65
N THR A 3 -1.45 -13.56 5.55
CA THR A 3 -1.24 -12.16 5.14
C THR A 3 -2.56 -11.40 5.15
N VAL A 4 -2.45 -10.10 5.38
CA VAL A 4 -3.59 -9.18 5.36
C VAL A 4 -3.29 -8.07 4.39
N GLY A 5 -4.28 -7.69 3.59
CA GLY A 5 -4.20 -6.50 2.75
C GLY A 5 -5.31 -5.54 3.13
N VAL A 6 -4.99 -4.25 3.07
CA VAL A 6 -5.88 -3.16 3.42
C VAL A 6 -5.87 -2.16 2.28
N ASP A 7 -7.00 -2.00 1.60
CA ASP A 7 -7.23 -0.81 0.78
C ASP A 7 -7.79 0.27 1.71
N LEU A 8 -6.94 1.22 2.09
CA LEU A 8 -7.27 2.18 3.14
C LEU A 8 -7.83 3.47 2.52
N ALA A 9 -9.00 3.89 2.99
CA ALA A 9 -9.55 5.21 2.69
C ALA A 9 -9.58 6.11 3.92
N THR A 10 -9.95 7.38 3.72
CA THR A 10 -10.10 8.31 4.84
C THR A 10 -11.18 7.84 5.82
N GLU A 11 -12.25 7.22 5.31
CA GLU A 11 -13.40 6.78 6.10
C GLU A 11 -13.69 5.28 5.88
N PRO A 12 -14.30 4.60 6.86
CA PRO A 12 -14.65 3.18 6.77
C PRO A 12 -15.48 2.75 5.53
N PRO A 13 -16.46 3.54 5.03
CA PRO A 13 -17.28 3.16 3.87
C PRO A 13 -16.51 2.82 2.59
N SER A 14 -15.27 3.29 2.47
CA SER A 14 -14.39 3.06 1.32
C SER A 14 -13.12 2.29 1.71
N THR A 15 -13.10 1.64 2.88
CA THR A 15 -11.97 0.85 3.35
C THR A 15 -12.32 -0.61 3.32
N ALA A 16 -11.42 -1.42 2.76
CA ALA A 16 -11.59 -2.87 2.71
C ALA A 16 -10.39 -3.60 3.32
N VAL A 17 -10.66 -4.76 3.91
CA VAL A 17 -9.65 -5.69 4.41
C VAL A 17 -9.86 -7.03 3.71
N ALA A 18 -8.77 -7.67 3.29
CA ALA A 18 -8.75 -9.05 2.82
C ALA A 18 -7.72 -9.86 3.61
N VAL A 19 -8.08 -11.08 4.01
CA VAL A 19 -7.23 -11.99 4.77
C VAL A 19 -6.99 -13.24 3.95
N LEU A 20 -5.71 -13.51 3.66
CA LEU A 20 -5.28 -14.69 2.92
C LEU A 20 -4.55 -15.66 3.86
N GLU A 21 -4.95 -16.92 3.81
CA GLU A 21 -4.20 -18.02 4.40
C GLU A 21 -3.42 -18.76 3.32
N TRP A 22 -2.16 -19.04 3.63
CA TRP A 22 -1.18 -19.66 2.73
C TRP A 22 -0.76 -21.02 3.26
N ASP A 23 -0.71 -21.98 2.36
CA ASP A 23 -0.08 -23.29 2.55
C ASP A 23 0.93 -23.55 1.41
N SER A 24 1.40 -24.80 1.26
CA SER A 24 2.38 -25.19 0.24
C SER A 24 1.80 -25.31 -1.17
N SER A 25 0.48 -25.25 -1.32
CA SER A 25 -0.24 -25.45 -2.58
C SER A 25 -0.89 -24.19 -3.12
N GLY A 26 -1.10 -23.17 -2.28
CA GLY A 26 -1.78 -21.96 -2.70
C GLY A 26 -2.11 -21.00 -1.57
N ALA A 27 -3.09 -20.15 -1.86
CA ALA A 27 -3.69 -19.26 -0.89
C ALA A 27 -5.21 -19.29 -1.01
N ARG A 28 -5.90 -19.13 0.13
CA ARG A 28 -7.35 -18.99 0.20
C ARG A 28 -7.71 -17.67 0.87
N ILE A 29 -8.68 -16.94 0.34
CA ILE A 29 -9.32 -15.84 1.07
C ILE A 29 -10.20 -16.45 2.16
N VAL A 30 -9.90 -16.15 3.43
CA VAL A 30 -10.65 -16.66 4.59
C VAL A 30 -11.52 -15.60 5.26
N ALA A 31 -11.31 -14.33 4.91
CA ALA A 31 -12.18 -13.23 5.33
C ALA A 31 -12.01 -12.02 4.41
N THR A 32 -13.11 -11.31 4.19
CA THR A 32 -13.12 -9.94 3.69
C THR A 32 -14.03 -9.09 4.55
N GLU A 33 -13.64 -7.85 4.84
CA GLU A 33 -14.47 -6.90 5.57
C GLU A 33 -14.54 -5.60 4.77
N PHE A 34 -15.77 -5.23 4.37
CA PHE A 34 -16.06 -4.02 3.61
C PHE A 34 -17.53 -3.62 3.87
N PRO A 35 -17.80 -2.42 4.38
CA PRO A 35 -16.83 -1.42 4.85
C PRO A 35 -16.08 -1.86 6.11
N ALA A 36 -14.83 -1.39 6.29
CA ALA A 36 -13.97 -1.74 7.43
C ALA A 36 -13.52 -0.51 8.22
N ASP A 37 -13.74 -0.53 9.53
CA ASP A 37 -13.27 0.50 10.45
C ASP A 37 -11.85 0.23 10.97
N ASP A 38 -11.38 1.04 11.90
CA ASP A 38 -10.05 0.89 12.47
C ASP A 38 -9.92 -0.38 13.32
N ASP A 39 -10.98 -0.79 14.02
CA ASP A 39 -10.95 -1.99 14.85
C ASP A 39 -10.85 -3.24 13.97
N ALA A 40 -11.55 -3.28 12.85
CA ALA A 40 -11.42 -4.30 11.81
C ALA A 40 -9.97 -4.40 11.31
N VAL A 41 -9.39 -3.28 10.87
CA VAL A 41 -8.01 -3.24 10.36
C VAL A 41 -7.02 -3.75 11.41
N LEU A 42 -7.11 -3.25 12.65
CA LEU A 42 -6.20 -3.63 13.74
C LEU A 42 -6.37 -5.09 14.15
N ARG A 43 -7.62 -5.59 14.22
CA ARG A 43 -7.97 -6.97 14.55
C ARG A 43 -7.34 -7.97 13.58
N HIS A 44 -7.36 -7.67 12.28
CA HIS A 44 -6.78 -8.52 11.26
C HIS A 44 -5.24 -8.38 11.21
N ALA A 45 -4.72 -7.16 11.23
CA ALA A 45 -3.28 -6.90 11.21
C ALA A 45 -2.55 -7.55 12.40
N ALA A 46 -3.14 -7.52 13.60
CA ALA A 46 -2.53 -8.10 14.80
C ALA A 46 -2.29 -9.63 14.73
N ARG A 47 -2.99 -10.33 13.83
CA ARG A 47 -2.88 -11.79 13.64
C ARG A 47 -2.17 -12.16 12.34
N ALA A 48 -1.67 -11.18 11.60
CA ALA A 48 -1.00 -11.38 10.33
C ALA A 48 0.50 -11.63 10.52
N GLY A 49 1.08 -12.50 9.69
CA GLY A 49 2.54 -12.54 9.54
C GLY A 49 3.06 -11.31 8.80
N LYS A 50 2.25 -10.72 7.92
CA LYS A 50 2.53 -9.47 7.21
C LYS A 50 1.23 -8.78 6.79
N THR A 51 1.19 -7.46 6.92
CA THR A 51 0.05 -6.62 6.50
C THR A 51 0.49 -5.59 5.46
N GLY A 52 -0.11 -5.62 4.27
CA GLY A 52 0.05 -4.61 3.24
C GLY A 52 -1.03 -3.54 3.37
N ILE A 53 -0.65 -2.27 3.46
CA ILE A 53 -1.59 -1.14 3.50
C ILE A 53 -1.39 -0.28 2.25
N ASP A 54 -2.44 -0.10 1.44
CA ASP A 54 -2.47 0.82 0.29
C ASP A 54 -2.65 2.26 0.79
N CYS A 55 -1.59 2.82 1.38
CA CYS A 55 -1.57 4.20 1.84
C CYS A 55 -0.13 4.67 2.14
N PRO A 56 0.23 5.92 1.81
CA PRO A 56 1.45 6.54 2.29
C PRO A 56 1.58 6.45 3.83
N LEU A 57 2.72 5.94 4.30
CA LEU A 57 3.00 5.82 5.75
C LEU A 57 3.77 7.02 6.32
N GLY A 58 4.07 8.03 5.52
CA GLY A 58 4.81 9.22 5.93
C GLY A 58 4.72 10.34 4.89
N TRP A 59 5.43 11.43 5.17
CA TRP A 59 5.54 12.62 4.31
C TRP A 59 6.98 12.83 3.89
N PRO A 60 7.25 13.57 2.80
CA PRO A 60 8.61 13.93 2.43
C PRO A 60 9.32 14.66 3.58
N ASP A 61 10.58 14.32 3.86
CA ASP A 61 11.35 14.96 4.93
C ASP A 61 11.43 16.49 4.71
N THR A 62 11.66 16.89 3.46
CA THR A 62 11.63 18.27 2.95
C THR A 62 10.31 18.99 3.23
N PHE A 63 9.18 18.30 3.13
CA PHE A 63 7.87 18.88 3.45
C PHE A 63 7.70 19.10 4.96
N VAL A 64 8.13 18.13 5.77
CA VAL A 64 8.10 18.25 7.23
C VAL A 64 9.01 19.39 7.70
N ASP A 65 10.22 19.49 7.15
CA ASP A 65 11.15 20.57 7.46
C ASP A 65 10.61 21.94 7.02
N PHE A 66 9.95 22.01 5.86
CA PHE A 66 9.26 23.21 5.41
C PHE A 66 8.17 23.65 6.40
N LEU A 67 7.31 22.74 6.87
CA LEU A 67 6.27 23.07 7.85
C LEU A 67 6.84 23.49 9.21
N ARG A 68 7.93 22.85 9.66
CA ARG A 68 8.64 23.24 10.89
C ARG A 68 9.21 24.64 10.78
N ALA A 69 9.93 24.93 9.70
CA ALA A 69 10.47 26.26 9.44
C ALA A 69 9.36 27.32 9.33
N GLN A 70 8.26 27.00 8.64
CA GLN A 70 7.10 27.89 8.54
C GLN A 70 6.50 28.22 9.92
N ARG A 71 6.41 27.22 10.82
CA ARG A 71 5.87 27.39 12.17
C ARG A 71 6.80 28.15 13.11
N GLU A 72 8.10 27.89 13.04
CA GLU A 72 9.10 28.43 13.97
C GLU A 72 9.62 29.80 13.55
N ASN A 73 9.98 29.98 12.27
CA ASN A 73 10.47 31.25 11.74
C ASN A 73 10.41 31.27 10.21
N VAL A 74 9.36 31.90 9.66
CA VAL A 74 9.13 32.05 8.22
C VAL A 74 10.32 32.70 7.48
N ALA A 75 11.14 33.53 8.14
CA ALA A 75 12.32 34.13 7.51
C ALA A 75 13.37 33.09 7.08
N ARG A 76 13.37 31.89 7.68
CA ARG A 76 14.24 30.77 7.27
C ARG A 76 13.79 30.06 5.99
N LEU A 77 12.58 30.35 5.49
CA LEU A 77 12.10 29.84 4.20
C LEU A 77 12.68 30.61 3.02
N ALA A 78 13.34 31.75 3.26
CA ALA A 78 14.01 32.53 2.23
C ALA A 78 15.33 31.87 1.83
N SER A 79 15.28 30.92 0.91
CA SER A 79 16.42 30.49 0.09
C SER A 79 16.06 30.60 -1.40
N GLU A 80 17.07 30.51 -2.28
CA GLU A 80 17.04 30.68 -3.75
C GLU A 80 15.70 30.41 -4.46
N PRO A 81 15.38 31.12 -5.57
CA PRO A 81 14.04 31.13 -6.17
C PRO A 81 13.48 29.71 -6.38
N PRO A 82 12.26 29.43 -5.91
CA PRO A 82 11.73 28.07 -5.87
C PRO A 82 11.52 27.52 -7.29
N GLY A 83 12.41 26.61 -7.70
CA GLY A 83 12.32 25.89 -8.97
C GLY A 83 11.34 24.71 -8.94
N ALA A 84 11.13 24.08 -10.10
CA ALA A 84 10.29 22.89 -10.21
C ALA A 84 10.82 21.71 -9.37
N ALA A 85 12.14 21.55 -9.28
CA ALA A 85 12.78 20.51 -8.46
C ALA A 85 12.47 20.69 -6.97
N TRP A 86 12.51 21.93 -6.48
CA TRP A 86 12.17 22.25 -5.09
C TRP A 86 10.70 21.91 -4.78
N ARG A 87 9.75 22.37 -5.61
CA ARG A 87 8.32 22.02 -5.44
C ARG A 87 8.08 20.51 -5.49
N ARG A 88 8.79 19.81 -6.39
CA ARG A 88 8.72 18.35 -6.51
C ARG A 88 9.21 17.65 -5.25
N SER A 89 10.28 18.15 -4.64
CA SER A 89 10.80 17.62 -3.37
C SER A 89 9.83 17.81 -2.20
N LEU A 90 8.99 18.85 -2.20
CA LEU A 90 7.94 19.04 -1.19
C LEU A 90 6.73 18.14 -1.42
N ALA A 91 6.42 17.81 -2.67
CA ALA A 91 5.24 17.04 -3.03
C ALA A 91 5.45 15.53 -2.87
N TYR A 92 6.54 15.00 -3.44
CA TYR A 92 6.74 13.56 -3.58
C TYR A 92 7.82 13.04 -2.63
N ARG A 93 7.56 11.87 -2.05
CA ARG A 93 8.55 11.13 -1.28
C ARG A 93 9.57 10.52 -2.22
N HIS A 94 10.71 10.13 -1.67
CA HIS A 94 11.74 9.41 -2.39
C HIS A 94 11.22 8.10 -2.98
N THR A 95 10.38 7.36 -2.24
CA THR A 95 9.76 6.12 -2.74
C THR A 95 8.79 6.37 -3.91
N ASP A 96 8.08 7.51 -3.94
CA ASP A 96 7.16 7.86 -5.02
C ASP A 96 7.92 8.14 -6.32
N GLU A 97 9.05 8.85 -6.22
CA GLU A 97 9.96 9.07 -7.35
C GLU A 97 10.59 7.76 -7.84
N ARG A 98 10.92 6.86 -6.91
CA ARG A 98 11.44 5.53 -7.25
C ARG A 98 10.42 4.70 -8.03
N VAL A 99 9.16 4.68 -7.58
CA VAL A 99 8.05 4.01 -8.29
C VAL A 99 7.89 4.60 -9.69
N ARG A 100 7.91 5.92 -9.82
CA ARG A 100 7.81 6.59 -11.12
C ARG A 100 8.95 6.21 -12.06
N ALA A 101 10.18 6.19 -11.57
CA ALA A 101 11.34 5.82 -12.37
C ALA A 101 11.29 4.35 -12.83
N LEU A 102 10.76 3.45 -11.99
CA LEU A 102 10.72 2.01 -12.28
C LEU A 102 9.54 1.58 -13.15
N THR A 103 8.39 2.22 -12.99
CA THR A 103 7.11 1.75 -13.56
C THR A 103 6.46 2.74 -14.50
N GLY A 104 6.89 4.01 -14.50
CA GLY A 104 6.17 5.10 -15.15
C GLY A 104 4.84 5.49 -14.49
N LEU A 105 4.39 4.76 -13.46
CA LEU A 105 3.21 5.13 -12.67
C LEU A 105 3.55 6.28 -11.74
N VAL A 106 2.57 7.14 -11.49
CA VAL A 106 2.72 8.27 -10.57
C VAL A 106 1.84 8.03 -9.35
N PRO A 107 2.42 7.69 -8.18
CA PRO A 107 1.69 7.70 -6.92
C PRO A 107 1.14 9.10 -6.62
N LEU A 108 0.04 9.15 -5.86
CA LEU A 108 -0.50 10.41 -5.35
C LEU A 108 0.49 11.02 -4.35
N SER A 109 0.70 12.33 -4.44
CA SER A 109 1.46 13.11 -3.48
C SER A 109 0.73 13.16 -2.14
N VAL A 110 1.30 12.58 -1.10
CA VAL A 110 0.76 12.65 0.27
C VAL A 110 0.70 14.08 0.83
N ALA A 111 1.54 14.97 0.30
CA ALA A 111 1.61 16.36 0.73
C ALA A 111 0.60 17.27 0.01
N THR A 112 0.26 16.97 -1.26
CA THR A 112 -0.47 17.93 -2.12
C THR A 112 -1.70 17.35 -2.84
N ASP A 113 -1.89 16.03 -2.86
CA ASP A 113 -3.07 15.38 -3.45
C ASP A 113 -4.09 14.93 -2.38
N ARG A 114 -5.25 14.44 -2.83
CA ARG A 114 -6.34 13.95 -1.96
C ARG A 114 -6.05 12.58 -1.35
N ILE A 115 -4.97 12.45 -0.59
CA ILE A 115 -4.62 11.24 0.17
C ILE A 115 -4.08 11.54 1.59
N GLY A 116 -3.80 12.81 1.91
CA GLY A 116 -3.24 13.20 3.20
C GLY A 116 -4.08 12.79 4.42
N LEU A 117 -5.41 12.86 4.35
CA LEU A 117 -6.30 12.41 5.44
C LEU A 117 -6.22 10.89 5.66
N THR A 118 -6.18 10.12 4.57
CA THR A 118 -5.95 8.67 4.63
C THR A 118 -4.59 8.35 5.25
N ALA A 119 -3.53 9.10 4.90
CA ALA A 119 -2.20 8.91 5.47
C ALA A 119 -2.16 9.24 6.97
N MET A 120 -2.89 10.27 7.43
CA MET A 120 -3.04 10.56 8.86
C MET A 120 -3.72 9.39 9.59
N ARG A 121 -4.77 8.80 9.00
CA ARG A 121 -5.41 7.58 9.52
C ARG A 121 -4.44 6.40 9.56
N ALA A 122 -3.65 6.18 8.50
CA ALA A 122 -2.62 5.15 8.45
C ALA A 122 -1.60 5.29 9.60
N VAL A 123 -1.09 6.50 9.83
CA VAL A 123 -0.14 6.76 10.92
C VAL A 123 -0.75 6.54 12.30
N ARG A 124 -2.04 6.86 12.50
CA ARG A 124 -2.76 6.50 13.73
C ARG A 124 -2.83 4.98 13.92
N LEU A 125 -3.18 4.22 12.87
CA LEU A 125 -3.24 2.76 12.91
C LEU A 125 -1.87 2.14 13.23
N LEU A 126 -0.80 2.66 12.61
CA LEU A 126 0.58 2.26 12.92
C LEU A 126 0.92 2.49 14.40
N SER A 127 0.53 3.65 14.95
CA SER A 127 0.77 3.98 16.36
C SER A 127 0.05 2.99 17.29
N LEU A 128 -1.22 2.68 17.01
CA LEU A 128 -2.00 1.71 17.76
C LEU A 128 -1.48 0.27 17.65
N LEU A 129 -0.87 -0.11 16.53
CA LEU A 129 -0.19 -1.40 16.40
C LEU A 129 1.09 -1.45 17.24
N ALA A 130 1.88 -0.38 17.23
CA ALA A 130 3.08 -0.27 18.05
C ALA A 130 2.76 -0.32 19.55
N GLU A 131 1.72 0.39 19.99
CA GLU A 131 1.22 0.34 21.38
C GLU A 131 0.80 -1.06 21.83
N ARG A 132 0.31 -1.89 20.89
CA ARG A 132 -0.04 -3.29 21.12
C ARG A 132 1.15 -4.25 20.99
N GLY A 133 2.37 -3.73 20.86
CA GLY A 133 3.61 -4.52 20.84
C GLY A 133 4.00 -5.07 19.47
N HIS A 134 3.39 -4.62 18.38
CA HIS A 134 3.80 -5.01 17.03
C HIS A 134 4.98 -4.15 16.54
N THR A 135 5.96 -4.77 15.88
CA THR A 135 7.08 -4.05 15.27
C THR A 135 6.59 -3.24 14.08
N VAL A 136 6.69 -1.91 14.17
CA VAL A 136 6.39 -0.98 13.09
C VAL A 136 7.68 -0.38 12.56
N ASP A 137 7.99 -0.66 11.29
CA ASP A 137 9.04 0.02 10.55
C ASP A 137 8.49 0.39 9.17
N ARG A 138 8.39 1.69 8.90
CA ARG A 138 7.83 2.23 7.66
C ARG A 138 8.70 1.96 6.44
N ALA A 139 9.96 1.53 6.63
CA ALA A 139 10.78 0.97 5.57
C ALA A 139 10.35 -0.45 5.15
N GLY A 140 9.35 -1.04 5.83
CA GLY A 140 8.73 -2.30 5.47
C GLY A 140 9.33 -3.54 6.15
N SER A 141 10.24 -3.39 7.12
CA SER A 141 10.84 -4.53 7.83
C SER A 141 9.96 -5.11 8.95
N GLY A 142 9.01 -4.33 9.47
CA GLY A 142 8.09 -4.73 10.54
C GLY A 142 6.89 -5.55 10.07
N THR A 143 5.83 -5.59 10.88
CA THR A 143 4.58 -6.31 10.55
C THR A 143 3.84 -5.65 9.38
N VAL A 144 3.93 -4.33 9.26
CA VAL A 144 3.28 -3.55 8.21
C VAL A 144 4.26 -3.20 7.10
N VAL A 145 3.75 -3.21 5.87
CA VAL A 145 4.44 -2.70 4.68
C VAL A 145 3.48 -1.83 3.88
N GLU A 146 4.00 -0.72 3.35
CA GLU A 146 3.26 0.11 2.40
C GLU A 146 3.22 -0.61 1.05
N VAL A 147 2.05 -0.69 0.44
CA VAL A 147 1.88 -1.34 -0.87
C VAL A 147 1.17 -0.40 -1.83
N TYR A 148 1.26 -0.72 -3.12
CA TYR A 148 0.57 0.02 -4.17
C TYR A 148 -0.01 -0.97 -5.18
N PRO A 149 -1.30 -1.36 -5.04
CA PRO A 149 -1.95 -2.38 -5.86
C PRO A 149 -1.77 -2.17 -7.36
N ALA A 150 -1.89 -0.94 -7.86
CA ALA A 150 -1.69 -0.65 -9.28
C ALA A 150 -0.25 -0.94 -9.76
N ALA A 151 0.78 -0.74 -8.91
CA ALA A 151 2.16 -1.12 -9.23
C ALA A 151 2.36 -2.63 -9.19
N GLY A 152 1.71 -3.34 -8.26
CA GLY A 152 1.71 -4.81 -8.24
C GLY A 152 1.05 -5.42 -9.47
N LEU A 153 -0.14 -4.95 -9.83
CA LEU A 153 -0.83 -5.36 -11.06
C LEU A 153 -0.02 -5.05 -12.31
N HIS A 154 0.60 -3.87 -12.39
CA HIS A 154 1.51 -3.51 -13.48
C HIS A 154 2.68 -4.49 -13.60
N HIS A 155 3.34 -4.81 -12.48
CA HIS A 155 4.45 -5.76 -12.44
C HIS A 155 4.04 -7.18 -12.86
N TRP A 156 2.86 -7.63 -12.46
CA TRP A 156 2.31 -8.93 -12.86
C TRP A 156 1.63 -8.93 -14.24
N HIS A 157 1.77 -7.87 -15.03
CA HIS A 157 1.20 -7.73 -16.37
C HIS A 157 -0.34 -7.85 -16.42
N LEU A 158 -1.00 -7.50 -15.31
CA LEU A 158 -2.46 -7.48 -15.21
C LEU A 158 -3.03 -6.08 -15.54
N PRO A 159 -4.31 -6.00 -15.93
CA PRO A 159 -4.99 -4.71 -16.10
C PRO A 159 -4.89 -3.86 -14.82
N HIS A 160 -4.24 -2.70 -14.91
CA HIS A 160 -3.93 -1.85 -13.74
C HIS A 160 -4.51 -0.43 -13.86
N ARG A 161 -5.30 -0.15 -14.91
CA ARG A 161 -5.89 1.17 -15.17
C ARG A 161 -7.41 1.05 -15.35
N ARG A 162 -8.13 2.08 -14.90
CA ARG A 162 -9.58 2.27 -15.17
C ARG A 162 -10.48 1.08 -14.78
N TYR A 163 -10.18 0.42 -13.67
CA TYR A 163 -11.06 -0.61 -13.07
C TYR A 163 -11.82 -0.10 -11.83
N LYS A 164 -11.39 1.02 -11.22
CA LYS A 164 -11.96 1.57 -9.99
C LYS A 164 -13.27 2.31 -10.20
N GLY A 165 -14.21 2.18 -9.26
CA GLY A 165 -15.51 2.86 -9.26
C GLY A 165 -16.61 2.19 -10.09
N GLY A 166 -17.87 2.38 -9.69
CA GLY A 166 -19.03 1.63 -10.21
C GLY A 166 -19.30 1.70 -11.72
N LYS A 167 -18.72 2.67 -12.44
CA LYS A 167 -18.80 2.74 -13.92
C LYS A 167 -17.92 1.71 -14.62
N HIS A 168 -17.01 1.06 -13.88
CA HIS A 168 -16.00 0.15 -14.39
C HIS A 168 -16.21 -1.31 -13.94
N LEU A 169 -17.41 -1.67 -13.50
CA LEU A 169 -17.73 -3.03 -13.01
C LEU A 169 -17.35 -4.15 -13.99
N ALA A 170 -17.56 -3.94 -15.30
CA ALA A 170 -17.14 -4.92 -16.31
C ALA A 170 -15.61 -5.09 -16.35
N ALA A 171 -14.85 -3.99 -16.27
CA ALA A 171 -13.39 -4.04 -16.24
C ALA A 171 -12.86 -4.67 -14.94
N LEU A 172 -13.51 -4.38 -13.80
CA LEU A 172 -13.22 -5.02 -12.52
C LEU A 172 -13.46 -6.53 -12.59
N ALA A 173 -14.60 -6.96 -13.12
CA ALA A 173 -14.91 -8.38 -13.30
C ALA A 173 -13.87 -9.07 -14.21
N SER A 174 -13.49 -8.46 -15.33
CA SER A 174 -12.44 -8.99 -16.20
C SER A 174 -11.09 -9.09 -15.51
N LEU A 175 -10.74 -8.12 -14.65
CA LEU A 175 -9.52 -8.17 -13.87
C LEU A 175 -9.51 -9.34 -12.87
N VAL A 176 -10.64 -9.61 -12.18
CA VAL A 176 -10.75 -10.78 -11.30
C VAL A 176 -10.53 -12.08 -12.09
N THR A 177 -11.11 -12.20 -13.28
CA THR A 177 -10.89 -13.37 -14.15
C THR A 177 -9.42 -13.50 -14.55
N ALA A 178 -8.79 -12.42 -15.00
CA ALA A 178 -7.37 -12.43 -15.36
C ALA A 178 -6.46 -12.78 -14.18
N LEU A 179 -6.82 -12.35 -12.95
CA LEU A 179 -6.10 -12.73 -11.73
C LEU A 179 -6.23 -14.22 -11.45
N GLN A 180 -7.43 -14.80 -11.57
CA GLN A 180 -7.64 -16.25 -11.36
C GLN A 180 -6.90 -17.09 -12.42
N GLU A 181 -6.82 -16.61 -13.66
CA GLU A 181 -6.04 -17.25 -14.72
C GLU A 181 -4.52 -17.17 -14.46
N ALA A 182 -4.04 -16.03 -13.97
CA ALA A 182 -2.62 -15.82 -13.69
C ALA A 182 -2.16 -16.43 -12.35
N ALA A 183 -3.07 -16.69 -11.42
CA ALA A 183 -2.83 -17.31 -10.13
C ALA A 183 -3.91 -18.38 -9.85
N PRO A 184 -3.90 -19.52 -10.57
CA PRO A 184 -4.89 -20.59 -10.38
C PRO A 184 -4.83 -21.24 -8.99
N TRP A 185 -3.74 -21.02 -8.25
CA TRP A 185 -3.54 -21.42 -6.86
C TRP A 185 -4.25 -20.51 -5.85
N LEU A 186 -4.81 -19.36 -6.28
CA LEU A 186 -5.53 -18.43 -5.42
C LEU A 186 -7.03 -18.76 -5.40
N ASP A 187 -7.49 -19.34 -4.30
CA ASP A 187 -8.91 -19.60 -4.06
C ASP A 187 -9.59 -18.36 -3.44
N LEU A 188 -10.38 -17.64 -4.25
CA LEU A 188 -11.18 -16.50 -3.79
C LEU A 188 -12.39 -16.93 -2.94
N SER A 189 -12.75 -18.21 -2.97
CA SER A 189 -13.84 -18.83 -2.22
C SER A 189 -15.16 -18.06 -2.36
N GLU A 190 -15.95 -17.99 -1.27
CA GLU A 190 -17.21 -17.24 -1.24
C GLU A 190 -17.03 -15.73 -1.46
N HIS A 191 -15.80 -15.19 -1.41
CA HIS A 191 -15.50 -13.76 -1.54
C HIS A 191 -15.34 -13.28 -2.99
N GLU A 192 -15.35 -14.18 -3.98
CA GLU A 192 -15.20 -13.81 -5.40
C GLU A 192 -16.23 -12.75 -5.82
N HIS A 193 -17.48 -12.92 -5.41
CA HIS A 193 -18.56 -12.01 -5.78
C HIS A 193 -18.35 -10.57 -5.27
N LEU A 194 -17.69 -10.40 -4.10
CA LEU A 194 -17.34 -9.10 -3.56
C LEU A 194 -16.19 -8.47 -4.36
N CYS A 195 -15.17 -9.26 -4.69
CA CYS A 195 -14.04 -8.80 -5.52
C CYS A 195 -14.51 -8.28 -6.89
N ARG A 196 -15.56 -8.89 -7.46
CA ARG A 196 -16.15 -8.46 -8.75
C ARG A 196 -17.06 -7.23 -8.64
N ARG A 197 -17.50 -6.85 -7.43
CA ARG A 197 -18.45 -5.74 -7.20
C ARG A 197 -17.81 -4.49 -6.59
N HIS A 198 -16.72 -4.67 -5.86
CA HIS A 198 -16.06 -3.61 -5.10
C HIS A 198 -14.56 -3.62 -5.38
N ASP A 199 -14.09 -2.57 -6.04
CA ASP A 199 -12.66 -2.40 -6.34
C ASP A 199 -11.82 -2.32 -5.07
N HIS A 200 -12.36 -1.73 -3.99
CA HIS A 200 -11.71 -1.72 -2.68
C HIS A 200 -11.37 -3.13 -2.17
N VAL A 201 -12.30 -4.08 -2.33
CA VAL A 201 -12.08 -5.47 -1.88
C VAL A 201 -11.01 -6.14 -2.72
N LEU A 202 -11.02 -5.94 -4.05
CA LEU A 202 -9.97 -6.47 -4.91
C LEU A 202 -8.61 -5.85 -4.60
N ASP A 203 -8.53 -4.54 -4.40
CA ASP A 203 -7.29 -3.85 -4.04
C ASP A 203 -6.74 -4.34 -2.70
N ALA A 204 -7.60 -4.65 -1.73
CA ALA A 204 -7.20 -5.30 -0.48
C ALA A 204 -6.64 -6.73 -0.73
N VAL A 205 -7.20 -7.50 -1.66
CA VAL A 205 -6.63 -8.81 -2.05
C VAL A 205 -5.25 -8.63 -2.68
N ILE A 206 -5.10 -7.71 -3.63
CA ILE A 206 -3.80 -7.42 -4.25
C ILE A 206 -2.78 -6.94 -3.21
N ALA A 207 -3.20 -6.08 -2.27
CA ALA A 207 -2.37 -5.65 -1.14
C ALA A 207 -1.88 -6.84 -0.29
N ALA A 208 -2.73 -7.85 -0.06
CA ALA A 208 -2.37 -9.06 0.70
C ALA A 208 -1.36 -9.94 -0.05
N LEU A 209 -1.44 -9.99 -1.40
CA LEU A 209 -0.47 -10.67 -2.25
C LEU A 209 0.89 -9.95 -2.24
N ILE A 210 0.90 -8.62 -2.32
CA ILE A 210 2.14 -7.83 -2.19
C ILE A 210 2.74 -7.99 -0.79
N ALA A 211 1.91 -8.07 0.26
CA ALA A 211 2.36 -8.37 1.61
C ALA A 211 3.04 -9.75 1.69
N ARG A 212 2.54 -10.75 0.96
CA ARG A 212 3.22 -12.07 0.84
C ARG A 212 4.58 -11.92 0.18
N ALA A 213 4.67 -11.21 -0.94
CA ALA A 213 5.94 -10.94 -1.60
C ALA A 213 6.95 -10.30 -0.62
N ALA A 214 6.51 -9.29 0.14
CA ALA A 214 7.35 -8.62 1.14
C ALA A 214 7.79 -9.56 2.26
N ALA A 215 6.92 -10.46 2.72
CA ALA A 215 7.26 -11.45 3.74
C ALA A 215 8.28 -12.49 3.25
N LEU A 216 8.28 -12.79 1.96
CA LEU A 216 9.26 -13.68 1.31
C LEU A 216 10.57 -12.95 0.94
N GLY A 217 10.67 -11.63 1.16
CA GLY A 217 11.81 -10.83 0.71
C GLY A 217 11.86 -10.63 -0.80
N LEU A 218 10.73 -10.78 -1.48
CA LEU A 218 10.56 -10.71 -2.93
C LEU A 218 10.01 -9.37 -3.41
N THR A 219 10.31 -8.30 -2.67
CA THR A 219 9.96 -6.93 -3.05
C THR A 219 11.22 -6.09 -3.16
N LEU A 220 11.14 -4.99 -3.92
CA LEU A 220 12.20 -3.99 -3.94
C LEU A 220 12.27 -3.32 -2.56
N THR A 221 13.40 -3.47 -1.89
CA THR A 221 13.71 -2.84 -0.60
C THR A 221 14.54 -1.58 -0.80
N PRO A 222 14.50 -0.62 0.15
CA PRO A 222 15.41 0.52 0.11
C PRO A 222 16.87 0.04 0.13
N THR A 223 17.72 0.70 -0.66
CA THR A 223 19.17 0.53 -0.55
C THR A 223 19.68 1.09 0.78
N GLU A 224 20.94 0.83 1.12
CA GLU A 224 21.50 1.28 2.40
C GLU A 224 21.47 2.82 2.55
N THR A 225 21.71 3.55 1.47
CA THR A 225 21.64 5.02 1.47
C THR A 225 20.21 5.55 1.55
N GLU A 226 19.22 4.77 1.15
CA GLU A 226 17.79 5.15 1.19
C GLU A 226 17.12 4.78 2.52
N ARG A 227 17.71 3.87 3.30
CA ARG A 227 17.10 3.29 4.50
C ARG A 227 16.65 4.33 5.53
N SER A 228 17.47 5.35 5.80
CA SER A 228 17.12 6.39 6.77
C SER A 228 15.86 7.15 6.33
N ARG A 229 15.79 7.48 5.04
CA ARG A 229 14.66 8.19 4.44
C ARG A 229 13.41 7.33 4.33
N ALA A 230 13.57 6.05 4.01
CA ALA A 230 12.48 5.08 3.99
C ALA A 230 11.82 4.92 5.38
N ARG A 231 12.59 5.03 6.47
CA ARG A 231 12.07 4.97 7.85
C ARG A 231 11.22 6.20 8.23
N THR A 232 11.49 7.36 7.62
CA THR A 232 10.80 8.62 7.89
C THR A 232 9.63 8.88 6.94
N GLU A 233 9.83 8.64 5.65
CA GLU A 233 8.85 8.91 4.59
C GLU A 233 7.93 7.70 4.31
N GLY A 234 8.37 6.49 4.63
CA GLY A 234 7.74 5.23 4.19
C GLY A 234 8.35 4.69 2.89
N TRP A 235 8.08 3.41 2.60
CA TRP A 235 8.59 2.73 1.41
C TRP A 235 7.56 1.80 0.78
N ILE A 236 7.16 2.11 -0.46
CA ILE A 236 6.26 1.29 -1.26
C ILE A 236 6.98 0.00 -1.68
N ALA A 237 6.51 -1.13 -1.17
CA ALA A 237 6.99 -2.44 -1.59
C ALA A 237 6.41 -2.80 -2.96
N ILE A 238 7.24 -2.67 -4.00
CA ILE A 238 6.93 -3.16 -5.35
C ILE A 238 7.39 -4.62 -5.44
N PRO A 239 6.54 -5.57 -5.88
CA PRO A 239 6.96 -6.95 -6.13
C PRO A 239 8.13 -7.01 -7.12
N ALA A 240 9.06 -7.92 -6.87
CA ALA A 240 10.17 -8.25 -7.77
C ALA A 240 10.11 -9.72 -8.22
N CYS A 241 8.93 -10.33 -8.09
CA CYS A 241 8.67 -11.74 -8.37
C CYS A 241 7.41 -11.94 -9.21
N THR A 242 7.25 -13.12 -9.80
CA THR A 242 5.99 -13.54 -10.42
C THR A 242 4.97 -13.94 -9.35
N LEU A 243 3.70 -14.14 -9.76
CA LEU A 243 2.66 -14.66 -8.87
C LEU A 243 2.99 -16.07 -8.37
N ASP A 244 3.49 -16.96 -9.22
CA ASP A 244 3.83 -18.34 -8.84
C ASP A 244 4.92 -18.43 -7.77
N GLN A 245 5.80 -17.44 -7.69
CA GLN A 245 6.83 -17.39 -6.64
C GLN A 245 6.24 -17.07 -5.24
N LEU A 246 4.97 -16.68 -5.13
CA LEU A 246 4.31 -16.40 -3.85
C LEU A 246 3.92 -17.68 -3.08
N VAL A 247 3.78 -18.80 -3.79
CA VAL A 247 3.44 -20.11 -3.22
C VAL A 247 4.67 -21.01 -3.01
N SER A 248 5.87 -20.48 -3.31
CA SER A 248 7.15 -21.13 -3.02
C SER A 248 7.52 -21.05 -1.53
#